data_AF-A0A8T6XR91-F1
#
_entry.id   AF-A0A8T6XR91-F1
#
_cell.length_a   1.000
_cell.length_b   1.000
_cell.length_c   1.000
_cell.angle_alpha   90.00
_cell.angle_beta   90.00
_cell.angle_gamma   90.00
#
_symmetry.space_group_name_H-M   'P 1'
#
loop_
_entity.id
_entity.type
_entity.pdbx_description
1 polymer ?
#
loop_
_entity_poly.entity_id
_entity_poly.type
_entity_poly.pdbx_seq_one_letter_code
_entity_poly.pdbx_strand_id
1 'polypeptide(L)'
;ESLLDEVYSMGEQFVNTSKRLVEPGMNGPFCIEGVYDENAKFYTFEFSARIVAGTNMYINGSPYTALNYDEPMSMGKRIAREIKIASKEGTLDKITT
;
A
#
# COMPACT_ATOMS: atom_id res chain seq x y z
N GLU A 1 -5.02 -19.59 -9.38
CA GLU A 1 -6.21 -18.73 -9.43
C GLU A 1 -5.84 -17.35 -9.98
N SER A 2 -6.44 -16.26 -9.50
CA SER A 2 -6.07 -14.87 -9.83
C SER A 2 -4.80 -14.47 -9.06
N LEU A 3 -3.78 -13.99 -9.77
CA LEU A 3 -2.54 -13.48 -9.15
C LEU A 3 -2.78 -12.25 -8.28
N LEU A 4 -3.88 -11.52 -8.50
CA LEU A 4 -4.26 -10.37 -7.68
C LEU A 4 -4.63 -10.80 -6.25
N ASP A 5 -5.25 -11.97 -6.11
CA ASP A 5 -5.74 -12.49 -4.84
C ASP A 5 -4.57 -12.96 -3.97
N GLU A 6 -3.52 -13.53 -4.58
CA GLU A 6 -2.25 -13.88 -3.94
C GLU A 6 -1.56 -12.63 -3.39
N VAL A 7 -1.29 -11.61 -4.22
CA VAL A 7 -0.58 -10.40 -3.76
C VAL A 7 -1.41 -9.56 -2.77
N TYR A 8 -2.75 -9.60 -2.85
CA TYR A 8 -3.61 -8.99 -1.85
C TYR A 8 -3.47 -9.71 -0.50
N SER A 9 -3.55 -11.05 -0.51
CA SER A 9 -3.35 -11.89 0.69
C SER A 9 -1.97 -11.68 1.32
N MET A 10 -0.92 -11.51 0.51
CA MET A 10 0.42 -11.17 0.98
C MET A 10 0.46 -9.78 1.65
N GLY A 11 -0.22 -8.79 1.07
CA GLY A 11 -0.37 -7.46 1.66
C GLY A 11 -1.06 -7.48 3.02
N GLU A 12 -2.15 -8.25 3.16
CA GLU A 12 -2.84 -8.43 4.44
C GLU A 12 -1.96 -9.14 5.48
N GLN A 13 -1.24 -10.20 5.08
CA GLN A 13 -0.32 -10.90 5.99
C GLN A 13 0.84 -10.00 6.46
N PHE A 14 1.36 -9.14 5.58
CA PHE A 14 2.39 -8.14 5.92
C PHE A 14 1.84 -7.10 6.91
N VAL A 15 0.67 -6.51 6.64
CA VAL A 15 0.01 -5.55 7.52
C VAL A 15 -0.31 -6.17 8.88
N ASN A 16 -0.88 -7.38 8.91
CA ASN A 16 -1.25 -8.07 10.16
C ASN A 16 -0.04 -8.63 10.94
N THR A 17 1.11 -8.80 10.29
CA THR A 17 2.35 -9.20 10.97
C THR A 17 3.13 -7.99 11.47
N SER A 18 3.20 -6.89 10.72
CA SER A 18 3.81 -5.64 11.20
C SER A 18 3.15 -5.17 12.51
N LYS A 19 1.81 -5.10 12.56
CA LYS A 19 1.02 -4.78 13.78
C LYS A 19 1.32 -5.65 15.00
N ARG A 20 1.85 -6.87 14.83
CA ARG A 20 2.20 -7.79 15.93
C ARG A 20 3.66 -7.68 16.37
N LEU A 21 4.54 -7.15 15.52
CA LEU A 21 5.99 -7.11 15.74
C LEU A 21 6.53 -5.71 16.04
N VAL A 22 5.90 -4.67 15.49
CA VAL A 22 6.29 -3.26 15.64
C VAL A 22 5.02 -2.41 15.69
N GLU A 23 4.71 -1.83 16.86
CA GLU A 23 3.60 -0.90 17.03
C GLU A 23 3.88 0.45 16.30
N PRO A 24 2.89 1.10 15.66
CA PRO A 24 1.48 0.73 15.48
C PRO A 24 1.21 -0.22 14.30
N GLY A 25 2.26 -0.71 13.64
CA GLY A 25 2.19 -1.49 12.41
C GLY A 25 2.14 -0.63 11.15
N MET A 26 1.95 -1.26 10.00
CA MET A 26 1.91 -0.54 8.72
C MET A 26 0.58 0.22 8.53
N ASN A 27 0.62 1.53 8.74
CA ASN A 27 -0.50 2.47 8.62
C ASN A 27 -0.41 3.38 7.36
N GLY A 28 0.54 3.11 6.46
CA GLY A 28 0.84 3.94 5.30
C GLY A 28 1.21 3.14 4.04
N PRO A 29 1.79 3.80 3.02
CA PRO A 29 2.22 3.13 1.80
C PRO A 29 3.41 2.19 2.06
N PHE A 30 3.35 0.99 1.50
CA PHE A 30 4.49 0.06 1.44
C PHE A 30 4.59 -0.56 0.04
N CYS A 31 5.71 -1.21 -0.24
CA CYS A 31 5.90 -2.06 -1.42
C CYS A 31 6.51 -3.39 -0.99
N ILE A 32 6.07 -4.48 -1.61
CA ILE A 32 6.70 -5.81 -1.51
C ILE A 32 7.35 -6.07 -2.86
N GLU A 33 8.66 -6.31 -2.86
CA GLU A 33 9.48 -6.26 -4.07
C GLU A 33 10.00 -7.68 -4.39
N GLY A 34 9.78 -8.12 -5.62
CA GLY A 34 9.84 -9.54 -5.98
C GLY A 34 9.73 -9.82 -7.48
N VAL A 35 9.82 -11.10 -7.83
CA VAL A 35 9.74 -11.63 -9.21
C VAL A 35 8.74 -12.78 -9.29
N TYR A 36 8.17 -12.99 -10.48
CA TYR A 36 7.37 -14.18 -10.80
C TYR A 36 8.24 -15.24 -11.49
N ASP A 37 8.03 -16.52 -11.16
CA ASP A 37 8.59 -17.64 -11.93
C ASP A 37 7.71 -18.04 -13.13
N GLU A 38 8.17 -19.02 -13.91
CA GLU A 38 7.46 -19.57 -15.07
C GLU A 38 6.11 -20.24 -14.72
N ASN A 39 5.88 -20.56 -13.45
CA ASN A 39 4.63 -21.11 -12.92
C ASN A 39 3.72 -20.00 -12.34
N ALA A 40 4.07 -18.73 -12.57
CA ALA A 40 3.40 -17.54 -12.07
C ALA A 40 3.30 -17.44 -10.54
N LYS A 41 4.25 -18.05 -9.81
CA LYS A 41 4.38 -17.90 -8.35
C LYS A 41 5.28 -16.70 -8.01
N PHE A 42 4.90 -15.90 -7.01
CA PHE A 42 5.67 -14.72 -6.61
C PHE A 42 6.76 -15.03 -5.55
N TYR A 43 7.97 -14.51 -5.75
CA TYR A 43 9.11 -14.64 -4.84
C TYR A 43 9.61 -13.24 -4.46
N THR A 44 9.63 -12.96 -3.16
CA THR A 44 10.04 -11.66 -2.62
C THR A 44 11.53 -11.66 -2.27
N PHE A 45 12.18 -10.50 -2.40
CA PHE A 45 13.58 -10.31 -2.01
C PHE A 45 13.80 -9.13 -1.07
N GLU A 46 13.01 -8.05 -1.19
CA GLU A 46 12.95 -6.97 -0.18
C GLU A 46 11.54 -6.38 -0.03
N PHE A 47 11.39 -5.43 0.88
CA PHE A 47 10.18 -4.62 1.00
C PHE A 47 10.55 -3.17 1.38
N SER A 48 9.80 -2.22 0.84
CA SER A 48 9.89 -0.81 1.21
C SER A 48 8.78 -0.46 2.20
N ALA A 49 9.14 -0.15 3.45
CA ALA A 49 8.22 0.31 4.51
C ALA A 49 7.77 1.78 4.34
N ARG A 50 7.66 2.25 3.09
CA ARG A 50 7.32 3.63 2.70
C ARG A 50 6.91 3.65 1.21
N ILE A 51 6.53 4.83 0.72
CA ILE A 51 6.36 5.08 -0.72
C ILE A 51 7.65 4.76 -1.51
N VAL A 52 7.46 4.28 -2.75
CA VAL A 52 8.53 3.90 -3.70
C VAL A 52 8.43 4.66 -5.01
N ALA A 53 9.55 4.81 -5.71
CA ALA A 53 9.65 5.54 -6.97
C ALA A 53 8.74 4.99 -8.09
N GLY A 54 8.41 3.69 -8.07
CA GLY A 54 7.45 3.10 -9.02
C GLY A 54 6.07 3.75 -9.00
N THR A 55 5.69 4.40 -7.88
CA THR A 55 4.42 5.16 -7.80
C THR A 55 4.39 6.44 -8.64
N ASN A 56 5.56 6.94 -9.07
CA ASN A 56 5.67 8.18 -9.86
C ASN A 56 5.05 8.07 -11.27
N MET A 57 4.89 6.86 -11.80
CA MET A 57 4.19 6.65 -13.08
C MET A 57 2.68 6.95 -12.99
N TYR A 58 2.13 7.00 -11.77
CA TYR A 58 0.69 7.06 -11.51
C TYR A 58 0.25 8.39 -10.88
N ILE A 59 0.87 9.50 -11.30
CA ILE A 59 0.50 10.86 -10.85
C ILE A 59 -0.99 11.16 -11.13
N ASN A 60 -1.50 10.70 -12.26
CA ASN A 60 -2.92 10.81 -12.65
C ASN A 60 -3.74 9.55 -12.28
N GLY A 61 -3.23 8.72 -11.35
CA GLY A 61 -3.81 7.43 -11.00
C GLY A 61 -3.28 6.26 -11.82
N SER A 62 -3.74 5.07 -11.46
CA SER A 62 -3.44 3.77 -12.08
C SER A 62 -4.75 3.02 -12.40
N PRO A 63 -4.70 1.94 -13.21
CA PRO A 63 -5.88 1.09 -13.45
C PRO A 63 -6.54 0.59 -12.17
N TYR A 64 -5.77 0.22 -11.15
CA TYR A 64 -6.29 -0.25 -9.86
C TYR A 64 -6.97 0.84 -9.04
N THR A 65 -6.45 2.08 -9.07
CA THR A 65 -7.08 3.18 -8.31
C THR A 65 -8.36 3.66 -8.96
N ALA A 66 -8.51 3.53 -10.28
CA ALA A 66 -9.75 3.86 -10.99
C ALA A 66 -10.93 2.95 -10.62
N LEU A 67 -10.67 1.76 -10.04
CA LEU A 67 -11.71 0.88 -9.47
C LEU A 67 -12.26 1.38 -8.12
N ASN A 68 -11.57 2.33 -7.47
CA ASN A 68 -11.84 2.74 -6.09
C ASN A 68 -12.15 4.24 -5.94
N TYR A 69 -11.91 5.05 -6.97
CA TYR A 69 -12.05 6.51 -6.92
C TYR A 69 -12.50 7.09 -8.27
N ASP A 70 -13.55 7.91 -8.26
CA ASP A 70 -14.05 8.67 -9.42
C ASP A 70 -13.13 9.85 -9.83
N GLU A 71 -11.87 9.85 -9.42
CA GLU A 71 -10.90 10.91 -9.67
C GLU A 71 -9.46 10.36 -9.76
N PRO A 72 -8.57 11.02 -10.54
CA PRO A 72 -7.14 10.71 -10.58
C PRO A 72 -6.52 10.61 -9.17
N MET A 73 -5.93 9.45 -8.82
CA MET A 73 -5.45 9.15 -7.48
C MET A 73 -4.03 8.58 -7.46
N SER A 74 -3.03 9.45 -7.31
CA SER A 74 -1.66 9.03 -7.02
C SER A 74 -1.48 8.58 -5.57
N MET A 75 -0.41 7.83 -5.28
CA MET A 75 -0.10 7.45 -3.90
C MET A 75 0.17 8.68 -3.01
N GLY A 76 0.81 9.73 -3.53
CA GLY A 76 0.95 11.01 -2.82
C GLY A 76 -0.39 11.65 -2.45
N LYS A 77 -1.36 11.64 -3.39
CA LYS A 77 -2.73 12.13 -3.15
C LYS A 77 -3.49 11.23 -2.16
N ARG A 78 -3.26 9.92 -2.17
CA ARG A 78 -3.82 8.97 -1.19
C ARG A 78 -3.30 9.22 0.22
N ILE A 79 -2.02 9.53 0.40
CA ILE A 79 -1.42 9.90 1.71
C ILE A 79 -2.01 11.23 2.19
N ALA A 80 -2.06 12.26 1.34
CA ALA A 80 -2.65 13.55 1.68
C ALA A 80 -4.15 13.45 2.01
N ARG A 81 -4.87 12.50 1.40
CA ARG A 81 -6.25 12.16 1.75
C ARG A 81 -6.36 11.58 3.16
N GLU A 82 -5.47 10.68 3.56
CA GLU A 82 -5.48 10.11 4.92
C GLU A 82 -5.27 11.18 5.98
N ILE A 83 -4.25 12.03 5.79
CA ILE A 83 -3.96 13.17 6.69
C ILE A 83 -5.16 14.11 6.80
N LYS A 84 -5.86 14.37 5.68
CA LYS A 84 -7.07 15.22 5.66
C LYS A 84 -8.30 14.57 6.30
N ILE A 85 -8.36 13.23 6.38
CA ILE A 85 -9.43 12.50 7.09
C ILE A 85 -9.11 12.49 8.58
N ALA A 86 -7.92 12.03 8.97
CA ALA A 86 -7.51 11.97 10.37
C ALA A 86 -7.50 13.36 11.05
N SER A 87 -7.12 14.42 10.33
CA SER A 87 -7.20 15.80 10.83
C SER A 87 -8.64 16.31 11.03
N LYS A 88 -9.65 15.73 10.36
CA LYS A 88 -11.06 16.06 10.58
C LYS A 88 -11.69 15.25 11.71
N GLU A 89 -11.25 14.00 11.87
CA GLU A 89 -11.76 13.06 12.87
C GLU A 89 -11.07 13.22 14.23
N GLY A 90 -9.97 13.97 14.30
CA GLY A 90 -9.16 14.14 15.51
C GLY A 90 -8.26 12.92 15.80
N THR A 91 -7.92 12.14 14.77
CA THR A 91 -7.26 10.83 14.85
C THR A 91 -5.84 10.81 14.25
N LEU A 92 -5.18 11.97 14.21
CA LEU A 92 -3.82 12.13 13.65
C LEU A 92 -2.78 11.25 14.38
N ASP A 93 -2.98 11.01 15.69
CA ASP A 93 -2.23 10.09 16.54
C ASP A 93 -2.07 8.67 15.96
N LYS A 94 -3.00 8.24 15.10
CA LYS A 94 -2.98 6.90 14.48
C LYS A 94 -2.12 6.81 13.22
N ILE A 95 -1.75 7.96 12.64
CA ILE A 95 -1.02 8.06 11.36
C ILE A 95 0.26 8.90 11.47
N THR A 96 0.64 9.35 12.67
CA THR A 96 1.89 10.05 12.96
C THR A 96 2.56 9.45 14.20
N THR A 97 3.89 9.48 14.22
CA THR A 97 4.77 8.95 15.28
C THR A 97 5.94 9.90 15.51
#